data_AF-A0A4Q1ZUJ1-F1
#
_entry.id   AF-A0A4Q1ZUJ1-F1
#
_cell.length_a   1.000
_cell.length_b   1.000
_cell.length_c   1.000
_cell.angle_alpha   90.00
_cell.angle_beta   90.00
_cell.angle_gamma   90.00
#
_symmetry.space_group_name_H-M   'P 1'
#
loop_
_entity.id
_entity.type
_entity.pdbx_description
1 polymer ?
#
loop_
_entity_poly.entity_id
_entity_poly.type
_entity_poly.pdbx_seq_one_letter_code
_entity_poly.pdbx_strand_id
1 'polypeptide(L)'
;MDFMTAVRTVLTDNYANFSGRAARSEFWWFALFVLVVSLVLQLTLGDIVSAIFSLAVLLPSIAVAVRRLHDVDRSGWWYLLVLIPVIGGLILIFAFFIHRGTAGDNRFGPDPLANQG
;
A
#
# COMPACT_ATOMS: atom_id res chain seq x y z
N MET A 1 -0.98 14.47 2.33
CA MET A 1 -0.25 13.63 3.31
C MET A 1 1.26 13.79 3.14
N ASP A 2 1.97 14.01 4.26
CA ASP A 2 3.43 14.02 4.35
C ASP A 2 4.01 12.60 4.49
N PHE A 3 5.29 12.41 4.15
CA PHE A 3 6.00 11.13 4.17
C PHE A 3 5.95 10.45 5.53
N MET A 4 6.34 11.16 6.60
CA MET A 4 6.37 10.58 7.94
C MET A 4 4.98 10.22 8.45
N THR A 5 3.98 11.02 8.11
CA THR A 5 2.58 10.73 8.43
C THR A 5 2.14 9.43 7.74
N ALA A 6 2.45 9.24 6.46
CA ALA A 6 2.10 8.02 5.74
C ALA A 6 2.72 6.76 6.37
N VAL A 7 4.03 6.80 6.67
CA VAL A 7 4.72 5.65 7.29
C VAL A 7 4.14 5.31 8.66
N ARG A 8 3.88 6.34 9.49
CA ARG A 8 3.30 6.14 10.82
C ARG A 8 1.88 5.57 10.75
N THR A 9 1.02 6.13 9.89
CA THR A 9 -0.37 5.67 9.72
C THR A 9 -0.42 4.21 9.28
N VAL A 10 0.47 3.79 8.39
CA VAL A 10 0.51 2.41 7.92
C VAL A 10 1.05 1.46 8.99
N LEU A 11 2.16 1.81 9.66
CA LEU A 11 2.81 0.90 10.60
C LEU A 11 2.14 0.85 11.98
N THR A 12 1.49 1.93 12.41
CA THR A 12 0.91 2.05 13.76
C THR A 12 -0.59 1.85 13.74
N ASP A 13 -1.30 2.61 12.91
CA ASP A 13 -2.76 2.68 12.97
C ASP A 13 -3.42 1.59 12.10
N ASN A 14 -2.74 1.15 11.04
CA ASN A 14 -3.31 0.25 10.03
C ASN A 14 -2.39 -0.92 9.67
N TYR A 15 -1.63 -1.43 10.64
CA TYR A 15 -0.62 -2.47 10.42
C TYR A 15 -1.16 -3.74 9.72
N ALA A 16 -2.34 -4.20 10.15
CA ALA A 16 -3.05 -5.33 9.54
C ALA A 16 -4.52 -4.98 9.27
N ASN A 17 -4.81 -3.69 9.05
CA ASN A 17 -6.17 -3.24 8.77
C ASN A 17 -6.44 -3.27 7.26
N PHE A 18 -7.29 -4.21 6.85
CA PHE A 18 -7.73 -4.37 5.46
C PHE A 18 -8.99 -3.55 5.15
N SER A 19 -9.63 -2.97 6.16
CA SER A 19 -10.86 -2.18 6.01
C SER A 19 -10.54 -0.70 5.77
N GLY A 20 -11.42 -0.02 5.03
CA GLY A 20 -11.26 1.39 4.69
C GLY A 20 -10.54 1.61 3.37
N ARG A 21 -10.13 2.86 3.16
CA ARG A 21 -9.53 3.37 1.91
C ARG A 21 -8.17 3.99 2.20
N ALA A 22 -7.23 3.81 1.29
CA ALA A 22 -5.92 4.44 1.35
C ALA A 22 -5.77 5.43 0.18
N ALA A 23 -5.33 6.65 0.49
CA ALA A 23 -5.03 7.64 -0.55
C ALA A 23 -3.81 7.20 -1.36
N ARG A 24 -3.70 7.71 -2.60
CA ARG A 24 -2.53 7.44 -3.46
C ARG A 24 -1.20 7.81 -2.80
N SER A 25 -1.15 8.95 -2.12
CA SER A 25 0.07 9.44 -1.47
C SER A 25 0.48 8.55 -0.30
N GLU A 26 -0.47 8.00 0.47
CA GLU A 26 -0.21 7.02 1.53
C GLU A 26 0.47 5.77 0.95
N PHE A 27 -0.07 5.24 -0.15
CA PHE A 27 0.49 4.08 -0.84
C PHE A 27 1.91 4.33 -1.36
N TRP A 28 2.13 5.41 -2.12
CA TRP A 28 3.42 5.66 -2.75
C TRP A 28 4.52 6.04 -1.76
N TRP A 29 4.18 6.76 -0.69
CA TRP A 29 5.16 7.05 0.38
C TRP A 29 5.56 5.79 1.13
N PHE A 30 4.60 4.90 1.44
CA PHE A 30 4.92 3.64 2.09
C PHE A 30 5.74 2.70 1.17
N ALA A 31 5.38 2.62 -0.11
CA ALA A 31 6.15 1.86 -1.09
C ALA A 31 7.60 2.37 -1.22
N LEU A 32 7.79 3.70 -1.24
CA LEU A 32 9.12 4.31 -1.25
C LEU A 32 9.90 3.98 0.03
N PHE A 33 9.25 4.06 1.20
CA PHE A 33 9.87 3.68 2.49
C PHE A 33 10.36 2.23 2.47
N VAL A 34 9.50 1.29 2.07
CA VAL A 34 9.85 -0.13 1.99
C VAL A 34 11.02 -0.36 1.01
N LEU A 35 11.02 0.31 -0.15
CA LEU A 35 12.08 0.20 -1.14
C LEU A 35 13.43 0.70 -0.60
N VAL A 36 13.45 1.89 -0.02
CA VAL A 36 14.68 2.50 0.50
C VAL A 36 15.25 1.68 1.65
N VAL A 37 14.41 1.29 2.62
CA VAL A 37 14.86 0.50 3.77
C VAL A 37 15.36 -0.87 3.33
N SER A 38 14.64 -1.56 2.43
CA SER A 38 15.09 -2.88 1.93
C SER A 38 16.44 -2.80 1.23
N LEU A 39 16.67 -1.77 0.40
CA LEU A 39 17.94 -1.56 -0.28
C LEU A 39 19.08 -1.30 0.73
N VAL A 40 18.86 -0.41 1.70
CA VAL A 40 19.87 -0.10 2.73
C VAL A 40 20.19 -1.35 3.56
N LEU A 41 19.18 -2.09 4.01
CA LEU A 41 19.38 -3.32 4.80
C LEU A 41 20.18 -4.37 4.03
N GLN A 42 19.85 -4.57 2.75
CA GLN A 42 20.53 -5.56 1.92
C GLN A 42 22.01 -5.21 1.67
N LEU A 43 22.33 -3.91 1.54
CA LEU A 43 23.71 -3.46 1.33
C LEU A 43 24.55 -3.43 2.62
N THR A 44 23.93 -3.34 3.80
CA THR A 44 24.64 -3.07 5.07
C THR A 44 24.62 -4.22 6.07
N LEU A 45 23.47 -4.89 6.24
CA LEU A 45 23.23 -5.86 7.31
C LEU A 45 23.04 -7.30 6.79
N GLY A 46 22.96 -7.47 5.46
CA GLY A 46 22.91 -8.77 4.79
C GLY A 46 21.52 -9.42 4.74
N ASP A 47 21.48 -10.61 4.15
CA ASP A 47 20.23 -11.23 3.72
C ASP A 47 19.28 -11.62 4.87
N ILE A 48 19.82 -12.04 6.02
CA ILE A 48 18.99 -12.47 7.17
C ILE A 48 18.17 -11.30 7.72
N VAL A 49 18.81 -10.14 7.93
CA VAL A 49 18.13 -8.95 8.47
C VAL A 49 17.12 -8.41 7.46
N SER A 50 17.50 -8.39 6.18
CA SER A 50 16.59 -8.03 5.08
C SER A 50 15.36 -8.94 5.02
N ALA A 51 15.54 -10.25 5.23
CA ALA A 51 14.45 -11.22 5.26
C ALA A 51 13.51 -11.02 6.47
N ILE A 52 14.04 -10.69 7.65
CA ILE A 52 13.21 -10.38 8.82
C ILE A 52 12.38 -9.11 8.57
N PHE A 53 13.01 -8.08 8.01
CA PHE A 53 12.31 -6.84 7.66
C PHE A 53 11.21 -7.09 6.62
N SER A 54 11.50 -7.85 5.56
CA SER A 54 10.51 -8.15 4.52
C SER A 54 9.29 -8.88 5.07
N LEU A 55 9.48 -9.81 6.01
CA LEU A 55 8.38 -10.46 6.73
C LEU A 55 7.60 -9.48 7.60
N ALA A 56 8.28 -8.57 8.31
CA ALA A 56 7.63 -7.57 9.16
C ALA A 56 6.78 -6.57 8.37
N VAL A 57 7.19 -6.20 7.16
CA VAL A 57 6.42 -5.28 6.29
C VAL A 57 5.46 -5.98 5.34
N LEU A 58 5.45 -7.31 5.29
CA LEU A 58 4.61 -8.08 4.37
C LEU A 58 3.12 -7.79 4.60
N LEU A 59 2.65 -7.93 5.85
CA LEU A 59 1.26 -7.68 6.21
C LEU A 59 0.81 -6.24 5.92
N PRO A 60 1.51 -5.19 6.39
CA PRO A 60 1.10 -3.82 6.09
C PRO A 60 1.17 -3.51 4.59
N SER A 61 2.11 -4.09 3.84
CA SER A 61 2.18 -3.92 2.38
C SER A 61 0.92 -4.44 1.68
N ILE A 62 0.45 -5.63 2.05
CA ILE A 62 -0.78 -6.21 1.53
C ILE A 62 -1.99 -5.38 1.99
N ALA A 63 -2.02 -4.97 3.26
CA ALA A 63 -3.12 -4.20 3.83
C ALA A 63 -3.31 -2.85 3.11
N VAL A 64 -2.23 -2.09 2.88
CA VAL A 64 -2.29 -0.83 2.12
C VAL A 64 -2.69 -1.07 0.67
N ALA A 65 -2.20 -2.14 0.03
CA ALA A 65 -2.58 -2.48 -1.34
C ALA A 65 -4.08 -2.80 -1.46
N VAL A 66 -4.65 -3.54 -0.49
CA VAL A 66 -6.08 -3.84 -0.42
C VAL A 66 -6.91 -2.58 -0.17
N ARG A 67 -6.51 -1.73 0.79
CA ARG A 67 -7.18 -0.43 1.04
C ARG A 67 -7.10 0.50 -0.17
N ARG A 68 -6.05 0.39 -0.98
CA ARG A 68 -5.94 1.14 -2.23
C ARG A 68 -6.83 0.58 -3.34
N LEU A 69 -7.03 -0.74 -3.41
CA LEU A 69 -8.04 -1.34 -4.29
C LEU A 69 -9.45 -0.89 -3.90
N HIS A 70 -9.74 -0.83 -2.60
CA HIS A 70 -10.98 -0.28 -2.06
C HIS A 70 -11.20 1.19 -2.45
N ASP A 71 -10.13 1.98 -2.56
CA ASP A 71 -10.22 3.37 -3.01
C ASP A 71 -10.66 3.52 -4.48
N VAL A 72 -10.46 2.49 -5.31
CA VAL A 72 -10.96 2.42 -6.71
C VAL A 72 -12.26 1.59 -6.79
N ASP A 73 -12.94 1.41 -5.66
CA ASP A 73 -14.16 0.62 -5.53
C ASP A 73 -14.02 -0.81 -6.08
N ARG A 74 -12.87 -1.47 -5.84
CA ARG A 74 -12.64 -2.89 -6.17
C ARG A 74 -12.38 -3.70 -4.91
N SER A 75 -12.78 -4.96 -4.91
CA SER A 75 -12.52 -5.87 -3.79
C SER A 75 -11.03 -6.20 -3.64
N GLY A 76 -10.56 -6.42 -2.41
CA GLY A 76 -9.19 -6.86 -2.12
C GLY A 76 -8.75 -8.14 -2.85
N TRP A 77 -9.69 -8.99 -3.29
CA TRP A 77 -9.41 -10.17 -4.13
C TRP A 77 -8.66 -9.87 -5.43
N TRP A 78 -8.78 -8.64 -5.95
CA TRP A 78 -8.01 -8.21 -7.12
C TRP A 78 -6.50 -8.21 -6.86
N TYR A 79 -6.07 -8.14 -5.59
CA TYR A 79 -4.66 -8.24 -5.22
C TYR A 79 -4.06 -9.60 -5.57
N LEU A 80 -4.85 -10.69 -5.62
CA LEU A 80 -4.36 -12.02 -6.02
C LEU A 80 -3.82 -12.08 -7.44
N LEU A 81 -4.13 -11.08 -8.27
CA LEU A 81 -3.51 -10.95 -9.58
C LEU A 81 -1.98 -10.87 -9.48
N VAL A 82 -1.40 -10.42 -8.35
CA VAL A 82 0.04 -10.42 -8.12
C VAL A 82 0.68 -11.82 -8.28
N LEU A 83 -0.09 -12.89 -8.11
CA LEU A 83 0.36 -14.27 -8.31
C LEU A 83 0.57 -14.63 -9.78
N ILE A 84 0.01 -13.85 -10.72
CA ILE A 84 0.24 -14.00 -12.15
C ILE A 84 1.54 -13.24 -12.50
N PRO A 85 2.63 -13.94 -12.87
CA PRO A 85 3.90 -13.30 -13.15
C PRO A 85 3.76 -12.28 -14.28
N VAL A 86 4.42 -11.13 -14.13
CA VAL A 86 4.47 -10.02 -15.11
C VAL A 86 3.12 -9.33 -15.34
N ILE A 87 2.11 -10.04 -15.85
CA ILE A 87 0.80 -9.48 -16.23
C ILE A 87 0.04 -8.96 -14.99
N GLY A 88 0.07 -9.70 -13.89
CA GLY A 88 -0.57 -9.32 -12.65
C GLY A 88 -0.05 -8.02 -12.04
N GLY A 89 1.28 -7.90 -12.00
CA GLY A 89 1.96 -6.68 -11.56
C GLY A 89 1.65 -5.48 -12.46
N LEU A 90 1.67 -5.68 -13.78
CA LEU A 90 1.34 -4.63 -14.74
C LEU A 90 -0.10 -4.13 -14.59
N ILE A 91 -1.07 -5.04 -14.43
CA ILE A 91 -2.48 -4.67 -14.23
C ILE A 91 -2.66 -3.91 -12.92
N LEU A 92 -2.06 -4.37 -11.83
CA LEU A 92 -2.16 -3.69 -10.54
C LEU A 92 -1.55 -2.28 -10.59
N ILE A 93 -0.38 -2.13 -11.24
CA ILE A 93 0.28 -0.83 -11.41
C ILE A 93 -0.55 0.11 -12.30
N PHE A 94 -0.92 -0.33 -13.51
CA PHE A 94 -1.63 0.52 -14.48
C PHE A 94 -3.07 0.83 -14.08
N ALA A 95 -3.84 -0.19 -13.66
CA ALA A 95 -5.26 -0.03 -13.41
C ALA A 95 -5.56 0.54 -12.01
N PHE A 96 -4.75 0.24 -10.99
CA PHE A 96 -5.14 0.49 -9.60
C PHE A 96 -4.20 1.40 -8.80
N PHE A 97 -2.90 1.39 -9.04
CA PHE A 97 -1.97 2.24 -8.27
C PHE A 97 -1.80 3.66 -8.85
N ILE A 98 -2.14 3.87 -10.12
CA ILE A 98 -2.02 5.17 -10.80
C ILE A 98 -3.37 5.93 -10.90
N HIS A 99 -4.53 5.25 -10.96
CA HIS A 99 -5.84 5.88 -11.21
C HIS A 99 -6.42 6.68 -10.04
N ARG A 100 -7.18 7.76 -10.30
CA ARG A 100 -7.90 8.49 -9.22
C ARG A 100 -8.86 7.54 -8.51
N GLY A 101 -8.84 7.58 -7.18
CA GLY A 101 -9.87 6.93 -6.37
C GLY A 101 -11.24 7.52 -6.67
N THR A 102 -12.29 6.81 -6.29
CA THR A 102 -13.67 7.28 -6.47
C THR A 102 -13.92 8.57 -5.67
N ALA A 103 -14.48 9.59 -6.33
CA ALA A 103 -14.82 10.84 -5.65
C ALA A 103 -16.01 10.63 -4.71
N GLY A 104 -15.90 11.13 -3.48
CA GLY A 104 -16.93 10.96 -2.45
C GLY A 104 -16.93 9.56 -1.83
N ASP A 105 -17.99 9.27 -1.08
CA ASP A 105 -18.11 8.02 -0.33
C ASP A 105 -18.28 6.81 -1.27
N ASN A 106 -17.65 5.70 -0.94
CA ASN A 106 -17.83 4.44 -1.65
C ASN A 106 -18.21 3.32 -0.67
N ARG A 107 -18.42 2.10 -1.18
CA ARG A 107 -18.85 0.95 -0.35
C ARG A 107 -17.89 0.60 0.79
N PHE A 108 -16.65 1.06 0.71
CA PHE A 108 -15.56 0.77 1.64
C PHE A 108 -15.28 1.92 2.61
N GLY A 109 -15.98 3.05 2.48
CA GLY A 109 -15.90 4.17 3.42
C GLY A 109 -15.79 5.55 2.77
N PRO A 110 -15.66 6.59 3.60
CA PRO A 110 -15.59 7.97 3.15
C PRO A 110 -14.29 8.27 2.40
N ASP A 111 -14.31 9.31 1.56
CA ASP A 111 -13.15 9.71 0.76
C ASP A 111 -11.96 10.11 1.68
N PRO A 112 -10.79 9.45 1.55
CA PRO A 112 -9.61 9.77 2.36
C PRO A 112 -9.05 11.19 2.11
N LEU A 113 -9.48 11.86 1.03
CA LEU A 113 -9.13 13.23 0.70
C LEU A 113 -10.21 14.26 1.10
N ALA A 114 -11.38 13.85 1.60
CA ALA A 114 -12.47 14.76 1.96
C ALA A 114 -12.07 15.81 3.03
N ASN A 115 -11.10 15.47 3.90
CA ASN A 115 -10.59 16.37 4.94
C ASN A 115 -9.27 17.07 4.56
N GLN A 116 -8.81 16.96 3.31
CA GLN A 116 -7.53 17.54 2.84
C GLN A 116 -7.72 18.70 1.84
N GLY A 117 -8.93 19.28 1.80
CA GLY A 117 -9.28 20.44 0.96
C GLY A 117 -8.97 21.78 1.60
#